data_AF-X0Y7I4-F1
#
_entry.id   AF-X0Y7I4-F1
#
_cell.length_a   1.000
_cell.length_b   1.000
_cell.length_c   1.000
_cell.angle_alpha   90.00
_cell.angle_beta   90.00
_cell.angle_gamma   90.00
#
_symmetry.space_group_name_H-M   'P 1'
#
loop_
_entity.id
_entity.type
_entity.pdbx_description
1 polymer ?
#
loop_
_entity_poly.entity_id
_entity_poly.type
_entity_poly.pdbx_seq_one_letter_code
_entity_poly.pdbx_strand_id
1 'polypeptide(L)'
;RGRKAWVELADLTGFEGRCDALYFTTDAKAEPPNEVGPQMDTWRRRLLRLPAVPPSAGEFDAVVVGGGIAGTSAAIAAARMGCNVALVQDRPVLGGNASSEVRVHTGGQVGPNIVGEINAPYNKGAGATPHPTLRLD
;
A
#
# COMPACT_ATOMS: atom_id res chain seq x y z
N ARG A 1 16.55 9.46 -33.05
CA ARG A 1 15.51 8.39 -32.99
C ARG A 1 15.88 7.47 -31.83
N GLY A 2 15.14 7.51 -30.72
CA GLY A 2 15.37 6.61 -29.58
C GLY A 2 14.81 5.21 -29.88
N ARG A 3 15.52 4.16 -29.47
CA ARG A 3 14.98 2.80 -29.47
C ARG A 3 13.95 2.72 -28.34
N LYS A 4 12.75 2.20 -28.64
CA LYS A 4 11.71 1.92 -27.65
C LYS A 4 11.73 0.43 -27.32
N ALA A 5 11.50 0.09 -26.05
CA ALA A 5 11.32 -1.27 -25.57
C ALA A 5 10.08 -1.29 -24.66
N TRP A 6 9.34 -2.40 -24.69
CA TRP A 6 8.13 -2.59 -23.88
C TRP A 6 8.40 -3.64 -22.82
N VAL A 7 7.90 -3.39 -21.61
CA VAL A 7 7.91 -4.36 -20.50
C VAL A 7 6.48 -4.52 -20.03
N GLU A 8 6.04 -5.77 -19.93
CA GLU A 8 4.70 -6.14 -19.47
C GLU A 8 4.84 -7.17 -18.35
N LEU A 9 4.05 -7.02 -17.28
CA LEU A 9 3.90 -8.01 -16.22
C LEU A 9 2.61 -8.81 -16.48
N ALA A 10 2.75 -10.12 -16.66
CA ALA A 10 1.63 -11.03 -16.81
C ALA A 10 1.42 -11.80 -15.51
N ASP A 11 0.26 -11.61 -14.87
CA ASP A 11 -0.14 -12.40 -13.72
C ASP A 11 -0.49 -13.84 -14.15
N LEU A 12 0.29 -14.81 -13.70
CA LEU A 12 0.10 -16.23 -14.04
C LEU A 12 -0.83 -16.96 -13.06
N THR A 13 -1.16 -16.36 -11.92
CA THR A 13 -1.96 -17.01 -10.86
C THR A 13 -3.41 -16.57 -10.86
N GLY A 14 -3.72 -15.45 -11.53
CA GLY A 14 -5.06 -14.88 -11.59
C GLY A 14 -5.54 -14.31 -10.26
N PHE A 15 -4.63 -14.07 -9.32
CA PHE A 15 -4.90 -13.54 -7.99
C PHE A 15 -4.18 -12.21 -7.75
N GLU A 16 -4.18 -11.33 -8.74
CA GLU A 16 -3.53 -10.02 -8.68
C GLU A 16 -2.06 -10.15 -8.26
N GLY A 17 -1.31 -10.98 -9.01
CA GLY A 17 0.10 -11.25 -8.79
C GLY A 17 0.87 -9.99 -8.38
N ARG A 18 1.36 -9.98 -7.13
CA ARG A 18 1.95 -8.78 -6.53
C ARG A 18 3.39 -8.62 -6.99
N CYS A 19 3.65 -7.48 -7.60
CA CYS A 19 5.00 -7.01 -7.88
C CYS A 19 5.26 -5.78 -7.00
N ASP A 20 6.16 -5.93 -6.03
CA ASP A 20 6.47 -4.84 -5.09
C ASP A 20 7.36 -3.75 -5.73
N ALA A 21 8.21 -4.12 -6.69
CA ALA A 21 9.11 -3.20 -7.37
C ALA A 21 9.63 -3.73 -8.71
N LEU A 22 9.91 -2.80 -9.63
CA LEU A 22 10.71 -3.04 -10.84
C LEU A 22 12.01 -2.24 -10.74
N TYR A 23 13.14 -2.90 -11.01
CA TYR A 23 14.46 -2.26 -11.03
C TYR A 23 15.03 -2.27 -12.44
N PHE A 24 15.22 -1.09 -13.03
CA PHE A 24 15.82 -0.91 -14.35
C PHE A 24 17.27 -0.46 -14.23
N THR A 25 18.15 -1.09 -15.00
CA THR A 25 19.58 -0.76 -15.06
C THR A 25 20.11 -0.97 -16.46
N THR A 26 21.13 -0.20 -16.85
CA THR A 26 21.91 -0.41 -18.08
C THR A 26 23.19 -1.20 -17.83
N ASP A 27 23.52 -1.47 -16.56
CA ASP A 27 24.65 -2.31 -16.18
C ASP A 27 24.25 -3.78 -16.18
N ALA A 28 24.78 -4.54 -17.14
CA ALA A 28 24.53 -5.96 -17.29
C ALA A 28 25.06 -6.82 -16.13
N LYS A 29 25.90 -6.25 -15.24
CA LYS A 29 26.43 -6.92 -14.05
C LYS A 29 25.73 -6.49 -12.76
N ALA A 30 24.78 -5.56 -12.84
CA ALA A 30 24.07 -5.10 -11.66
C ALA A 30 23.06 -6.17 -11.21
N GLU A 31 23.33 -6.78 -10.07
CA GLU A 31 22.42 -7.71 -9.41
C GLU A 31 21.85 -7.06 -8.14
N PRO A 32 20.52 -6.89 -8.02
CA PRO A 32 19.93 -6.45 -6.77
C PRO A 32 20.15 -7.53 -5.70
N PRO A 33 20.33 -7.16 -4.42
CA PRO A 33 20.31 -8.13 -3.33
C PRO A 33 19.02 -8.96 -3.41
N ASN A 34 19.09 -10.25 -3.08
CA ASN A 34 17.92 -11.15 -3.09
C ASN A 34 17.64 -11.81 -1.74
N GLU A 35 18.47 -11.49 -0.73
CA GLU A 35 18.30 -12.01 0.62
C GLU A 35 17.65 -10.96 1.53
N VAL A 36 16.76 -11.43 2.41
CA VAL A 36 16.18 -10.59 3.45
C VAL A 36 17.26 -10.24 4.46
N GLY A 37 17.54 -8.94 4.64
CA GLY A 37 18.49 -8.48 5.63
C GLY A 37 19.02 -7.07 5.39
N PRO A 38 20.05 -6.65 6.17
CA PRO A 38 20.55 -5.29 6.18
C PRO A 38 21.04 -4.77 4.82
N GLN A 39 21.54 -5.68 3.96
CA GLN A 39 22.00 -5.34 2.61
C GLN A 39 20.84 -4.89 1.72
N MET A 40 19.72 -5.63 1.73
CA MET A 40 18.50 -5.26 1.01
C MET A 40 17.93 -3.93 1.53
N ASP A 41 17.87 -3.75 2.85
CA ASP A 41 17.35 -2.53 3.46
C ASP A 41 18.17 -1.30 3.06
N THR A 42 19.49 -1.41 3.13
CA THR A 42 20.43 -0.34 2.74
C THR A 42 20.28 -0.01 1.26
N TRP A 43 20.19 -1.04 0.41
CA TRP A 43 20.02 -0.88 -1.03
C TRP A 43 18.70 -0.18 -1.39
N ARG A 44 17.57 -0.63 -0.83
CA ARG A 44 16.24 -0.02 -1.04
C ARG A 44 16.20 1.42 -0.56
N ARG A 45 16.71 1.71 0.64
CA ARG A 45 16.75 3.08 1.18
C ARG A 45 17.56 4.02 0.29
N ARG A 46 18.71 3.56 -0.22
CA ARG A 46 19.53 4.34 -1.15
C ARG A 46 18.77 4.67 -2.44
N LEU A 47 18.09 3.69 -3.04
CA LEU A 47 17.31 3.90 -4.26
C LEU A 47 16.12 4.84 -4.04
N LEU A 48 15.43 4.71 -2.91
CA LEU A 48 14.29 5.55 -2.53
C LEU A 48 14.71 6.91 -1.94
N ARG A 49 16.02 7.18 -1.85
CA ARG A 49 16.61 8.39 -1.24
C ARG A 49 16.13 8.62 0.21
N LEU A 50 15.92 7.52 0.93
CA LEU A 50 15.52 7.54 2.33
C LEU A 50 16.76 7.60 3.23
N PRO A 51 16.71 8.34 4.34
CA PRO A 51 17.81 8.41 5.28
C PRO A 51 18.02 7.07 6.02
N ALA A 52 19.25 6.82 6.45
CA ALA A 52 19.58 5.65 7.27
C ALA A 52 18.84 5.65 8.61
N VAL A 53 18.63 6.85 9.17
CA VAL A 53 17.84 7.09 10.37
C VAL A 53 16.61 7.89 9.95
N PRO A 54 15.39 7.36 10.15
CA PRO A 54 14.17 8.12 9.90
C PRO A 54 14.16 9.41 10.73
N PRO A 55 13.74 10.55 10.15
CA PRO A 55 13.57 11.76 10.94
C PRO A 55 12.50 11.52 12.02
N SER A 56 12.69 12.15 13.18
CA SER A 56 11.65 12.14 14.21
C SER A 56 10.39 12.83 13.68
N ALA A 57 9.23 12.18 13.84
CA ALA A 57 7.94 12.75 13.50
C ALA A 57 7.31 13.55 14.67
N GLY A 58 8.00 13.66 15.81
CA GLY A 58 7.49 14.26 17.03
C GLY A 58 6.88 13.24 18.00
N GLU A 59 6.21 13.76 19.03
CA GLU A 59 5.53 12.96 20.06
C GLU A 59 4.02 12.90 19.78
N PHE A 60 3.44 11.73 20.04
CA PHE A 60 2.02 11.45 19.83
C PHE A 60 1.49 10.69 21.05
N ASP A 61 0.23 10.93 21.41
CA ASP A 61 -0.44 10.22 22.50
C ASP A 61 -0.78 8.78 22.10
N ALA A 62 -0.99 8.55 20.79
CA ALA A 62 -1.19 7.23 20.22
C ALA A 62 -0.55 7.10 18.83
N VAL A 63 0.05 5.95 18.57
CA VAL A 63 0.59 5.57 17.26
C VAL A 63 -0.16 4.34 16.77
N VAL A 64 -0.79 4.46 15.60
CA VAL A 64 -1.49 3.36 14.92
C VAL A 64 -0.69 2.96 13.68
N VAL A 65 -0.35 1.69 13.57
CA VAL A 65 0.38 1.14 12.41
C VAL A 65 -0.56 0.27 11.59
N GLY A 66 -0.80 0.67 10.35
CA GLY A 66 -1.67 0.00 9.38
C GLY A 66 -3.02 0.69 9.20
N GLY A 67 -3.27 1.22 8.01
CA GLY A 67 -4.51 1.92 7.64
C GLY A 67 -5.70 1.02 7.25
N GLY A 68 -5.76 -0.20 7.81
CA GLY A 68 -6.88 -1.12 7.61
C GLY A 68 -8.16 -0.67 8.34
N ILE A 69 -9.26 -1.41 8.19
CA ILE A 69 -10.53 -1.10 8.89
C ILE A 69 -10.30 -0.93 10.40
N ALA A 70 -9.60 -1.87 11.03
CA ALA A 70 -9.30 -1.81 12.46
C ALA A 70 -8.43 -0.60 12.83
N GLY A 71 -7.34 -0.37 12.09
CA GLY A 71 -6.40 0.72 12.39
C GLY A 71 -7.02 2.10 12.16
N THR A 72 -7.70 2.31 11.04
CA THR A 72 -8.44 3.56 10.77
C THR A 72 -9.52 3.79 11.83
N SER A 73 -10.25 2.75 12.27
CA SER A 73 -11.23 2.87 13.35
C SER A 73 -10.58 3.29 14.67
N ALA A 74 -9.46 2.65 15.02
CA ALA A 74 -8.72 2.96 16.25
C ALA A 74 -8.18 4.39 16.24
N ALA A 75 -7.60 4.83 15.11
CA ALA A 75 -7.08 6.18 14.95
C ALA A 75 -8.18 7.23 15.08
N ILE A 76 -9.34 7.02 14.44
CA ILE A 76 -10.49 7.93 14.55
C ILE A 76 -11.03 7.95 15.98
N ALA A 77 -11.17 6.80 16.62
CA ALA A 77 -11.67 6.72 18.00
C ALA A 77 -10.76 7.46 18.98
N ALA A 78 -9.43 7.26 18.89
CA ALA A 78 -8.45 7.95 19.71
C ALA A 78 -8.46 9.47 19.47
N ALA A 79 -8.51 9.91 18.21
CA ALA A 79 -8.59 11.33 17.87
C ALA A 79 -9.87 11.98 18.44
N ARG A 80 -11.01 11.28 18.42
CA ARG A 80 -12.27 11.76 19.01
C ARG A 80 -12.24 11.87 20.53
N MET A 81 -11.34 11.13 21.19
CA MET A 81 -11.08 11.27 22.63
C MET A 81 -10.05 12.37 22.94
N GLY A 82 -9.58 13.10 21.94
CA GLY A 82 -8.66 14.22 22.11
C GLY A 82 -7.17 13.85 22.02
N CYS A 83 -6.82 12.61 21.66
CA CYS A 83 -5.43 12.21 21.46
C CYS A 83 -4.83 12.84 20.18
N ASN A 84 -3.59 13.28 20.25
CA ASN A 84 -2.75 13.49 19.07
C ASN A 84 -2.31 12.13 18.52
N VAL A 85 -2.79 11.75 17.34
CA VAL A 85 -2.60 10.40 16.76
C VAL A 85 -1.69 10.44 15.53
N ALA A 86 -0.65 9.61 15.53
CA ALA A 86 0.08 9.26 14.31
C ALA A 86 -0.51 8.00 13.67
N LEU A 87 -0.91 8.06 12.41
CA LEU A 87 -1.28 6.90 11.61
C LEU A 87 -0.18 6.61 10.58
N VAL A 88 0.51 5.48 10.73
CA VAL A 88 1.54 5.01 9.81
C VAL A 88 0.92 4.00 8.84
N GLN A 89 1.03 4.26 7.55
CA GLN A 89 0.46 3.42 6.50
C GLN A 89 1.45 3.26 5.33
N ASP A 90 1.62 2.04 4.83
CA ASP A 90 2.59 1.76 3.74
C ASP A 90 2.04 2.05 2.34
N ARG A 91 0.70 2.11 2.19
CA ARG A 91 0.00 2.33 0.91
C ARG A 91 -0.65 3.71 0.81
N PRO A 92 -0.86 4.23 -0.41
CA PRO A 92 -1.53 5.52 -0.61
C PRO A 92 -3.04 5.51 -0.29
N VAL A 93 -3.63 4.34 0.03
CA VAL A 93 -5.06 4.19 0.32
C VAL A 93 -5.31 3.51 1.68
N LEU A 94 -6.41 3.91 2.32
CA LEU A 94 -6.91 3.29 3.55
C LEU A 94 -7.91 2.16 3.22
N GLY A 95 -8.28 1.39 4.25
CA GLY A 95 -9.28 0.32 4.17
C GLY A 95 -8.68 -1.09 4.17
N GLY A 96 -7.36 -1.24 4.01
CA GLY A 96 -6.70 -2.54 4.05
C GLY A 96 -7.19 -3.44 2.91
N ASN A 97 -7.68 -4.63 3.23
CA ASN A 97 -8.27 -5.52 2.21
C ASN A 97 -9.59 -4.97 1.65
N ALA A 98 -10.30 -4.12 2.39
CA ALA A 98 -11.50 -3.44 1.94
C ALA A 98 -11.24 -2.13 1.17
N SER A 99 -9.96 -1.83 0.89
CA SER A 99 -9.58 -0.69 0.06
C SER A 99 -10.08 -0.85 -1.38
N SER A 100 -10.11 0.25 -2.13
CA SER A 100 -10.41 0.26 -3.57
C SER A 100 -9.41 -0.55 -4.42
N GLU A 101 -8.22 -0.81 -3.88
CA GLU A 101 -7.18 -1.62 -4.52
C GLU A 101 -7.48 -3.11 -4.40
N VAL A 102 -7.79 -3.61 -3.20
CA VAL A 102 -7.92 -5.06 -2.92
C VAL A 102 -9.37 -5.55 -2.99
N ARG A 103 -10.35 -4.64 -2.80
CA ARG A 103 -11.79 -4.85 -3.03
C ARG A 103 -12.41 -6.06 -2.33
N VAL A 104 -11.81 -6.54 -1.23
CA VAL A 104 -12.44 -7.48 -0.31
C VAL A 104 -13.32 -6.67 0.63
N HIS A 105 -14.50 -6.30 0.10
CA HIS A 105 -15.46 -5.46 0.80
C HIS A 105 -15.84 -6.09 2.13
N THR A 106 -15.91 -5.27 3.18
CA THR A 106 -16.46 -5.70 4.47
C THR A 106 -17.94 -6.05 4.28
N GLY A 107 -18.24 -7.34 4.28
CA GLY A 107 -19.61 -7.83 4.42
C GLY A 107 -20.07 -7.64 5.86
N GLY A 108 -21.16 -6.93 6.09
CA GLY A 108 -21.69 -6.70 7.43
C GLY A 108 -23.05 -6.01 7.43
N GLN A 109 -23.84 -6.25 8.47
CA GLN A 109 -25.02 -5.43 8.76
C GLN A 109 -24.57 -4.08 9.32
N VAL A 110 -25.13 -2.98 8.81
CA VAL A 110 -24.88 -1.64 9.35
C VAL A 110 -25.60 -1.52 10.68
N GLY A 111 -24.87 -1.67 11.78
CA GLY A 111 -25.33 -1.26 13.11
C GLY A 111 -25.22 0.26 13.28
N PRO A 112 -25.98 0.87 14.21
CA PRO A 112 -26.12 2.33 14.28
C PRO A 112 -24.83 3.12 14.59
N ASN A 113 -23.74 2.46 15.02
CA ASN A 113 -22.64 3.14 15.69
C ASN A 113 -21.21 2.75 15.23
N ILE A 114 -21.02 2.16 14.05
CA ILE A 114 -19.67 1.98 13.51
C ILE A 114 -19.42 3.07 12.44
N VAL A 115 -18.71 4.11 12.88
CA VAL A 115 -18.14 5.22 12.09
C VAL A 115 -18.49 5.24 10.59
N GLY A 116 -19.36 6.17 10.18
CA GLY A 116 -19.80 6.31 8.79
C GLY A 116 -18.66 6.55 7.79
N GLU A 117 -17.53 7.06 8.27
CA GLU A 117 -16.34 7.40 7.49
C GLU A 117 -15.55 6.19 6.96
N ILE A 118 -15.78 4.99 7.52
CA ILE A 118 -15.07 3.77 7.12
C ILE A 118 -15.91 2.88 6.19
N ASN A 119 -17.18 3.24 5.97
CA ASN A 119 -18.05 2.50 5.07
C ASN A 119 -17.65 2.74 3.61
N ALA A 120 -17.34 1.65 2.91
CA ALA A 120 -17.24 1.66 1.45
C ALA A 120 -18.63 1.40 0.84
N PRO A 121 -19.11 2.18 -0.14
CA PRO A 121 -20.37 1.91 -0.81
C PRO A 121 -20.32 0.55 -1.53
N TYR A 122 -21.27 -0.33 -1.22
CA TYR A 122 -21.40 -1.63 -1.88
C TYR A 122 -21.90 -1.45 -3.32
N ASN A 123 -21.03 -1.64 -4.30
CA ASN A 123 -21.38 -1.45 -5.71
C ASN A 123 -21.79 -2.78 -6.36
N LYS A 124 -23.10 -3.02 -6.54
CA LYS A 124 -23.67 -4.24 -7.17
C LYS A 124 -23.38 -4.37 -8.68
N GLY A 125 -22.72 -3.39 -9.31
CA GLY A 125 -22.67 -3.26 -10.77
C GLY A 125 -21.33 -3.49 -11.48
N ALA A 126 -20.23 -3.75 -10.77
CA ALA A 126 -18.93 -3.95 -11.42
C ALA A 126 -18.80 -5.40 -11.92
N GLY A 127 -19.17 -5.66 -13.18
CA GLY A 127 -18.75 -6.87 -13.89
C GLY A 127 -17.22 -7.02 -13.85
N ALA A 128 -16.73 -8.25 -14.02
CA ALA A 128 -15.31 -8.59 -13.98
C ALA A 128 -14.46 -7.52 -14.70
N THR A 129 -13.65 -6.80 -13.91
CA THR A 129 -12.79 -5.77 -14.46
C THR A 129 -11.69 -6.49 -15.26
N PRO A 130 -11.44 -6.13 -16.52
CA PRO A 130 -10.37 -6.75 -17.29
C PRO A 130 -9.03 -6.52 -16.58
N HIS A 131 -8.18 -7.55 -16.62
CA HIS A 131 -6.86 -7.54 -15.98
C HIS A 131 -6.08 -6.27 -16.36
N PRO A 132 -5.60 -5.47 -15.39
CA PRO A 132 -4.83 -4.28 -15.70
C PRO A 132 -3.47 -4.67 -16.28
N THR A 133 -3.25 -4.39 -17.56
CA THR A 133 -1.92 -4.42 -18.17
C THR A 133 -1.24 -3.08 -17.88
N LEU A 134 -0.25 -3.08 -16.98
CA LEU A 134 0.63 -1.92 -16.81
C LEU A 134 1.56 -1.85 -18.02
N ARG A 135 1.36 -0.86 -18.89
CA ARG A 135 2.34 -0.46 -19.92
C ARG A 135 3.07 0.77 -19.45
N LEU A 136 4.38 0.65 -19.27
CA LEU A 136 5.28 1.78 -19.00
C LEU A 136 5.75 2.34 -20.34
N ASP A 137 5.57 3.64 -20.57
CA ASP A 137 5.92 4.38 -21.80
C ASP A 137 7.33 4.99 -21.80
#